data_AF-A0A1E3G2K4-F1
#
_entry.id   AF-A0A1E3G2K4-F1
#
_cell.length_a   1.000
_cell.length_b   1.000
_cell.length_c   1.000
_cell.angle_alpha   90.00
_cell.angle_beta   90.00
_cell.angle_gamma   90.00
#
_symmetry.space_group_name_H-M   'P 1'
#
loop_
_entity.id
_entity.type
_entity.pdbx_description
1 polymer ?
#
loop_
_entity_poly.entity_id
_entity_poly.type
_entity_poly.pdbx_seq_one_letter_code
_entity_poly.pdbx_strand_id
1 'polypeptide(L)'
;MRKKIFLVLLVSVLGFQIVCAQQISTGLHVVLSAQHFVGLELRAAASGAEFFMAAGLNGVFTGLRFSSPQTAGLYISPYLLIEYNQRLSFGFLVGWRTKLKELAGTELFLQGGVGGLADKPKGVVDIGFAWKF
;
A
#
# COMPACT_ATOMS: atom_id res chain seq x y z
N MET A 1 2.72 -22.60 -7.10
CA MET A 1 3.61 -21.42 -7.31
C MET A 1 3.07 -20.45 -8.36
N ARG A 2 3.04 -20.82 -9.66
CA ARG A 2 2.57 -19.93 -10.76
C ARG A 2 1.15 -19.36 -10.56
N LYS A 3 0.22 -20.15 -10.00
CA LYS A 3 -1.17 -19.74 -9.76
C LYS A 3 -1.33 -18.60 -8.74
N LYS A 4 -0.51 -18.57 -7.67
CA LYS A 4 -0.58 -17.52 -6.62
C LYS A 4 -0.03 -16.19 -7.12
N ILE A 5 1.10 -16.23 -7.81
CA ILE A 5 1.71 -15.05 -8.45
C ILE A 5 0.78 -14.48 -9.51
N PHE A 6 0.19 -15.34 -10.35
CA PHE A 6 -0.80 -14.93 -11.35
C PHE A 6 -2.02 -14.27 -10.72
N LEU A 7 -2.55 -14.82 -9.61
CA LEU A 7 -3.67 -14.23 -8.89
C LEU A 7 -3.36 -12.83 -8.38
N VAL A 8 -2.19 -12.62 -7.77
CA VAL A 8 -1.82 -11.28 -7.28
C VAL A 8 -1.57 -10.33 -8.44
N LEU A 9 -0.94 -10.77 -9.53
CA LEU A 9 -0.78 -9.96 -10.72
C LEU A 9 -2.15 -9.55 -11.29
N LEU A 10 -3.09 -10.49 -11.36
CA LEU A 10 -4.46 -10.24 -11.83
C LEU A 10 -5.19 -9.25 -10.92
N VAL A 11 -5.16 -9.44 -9.60
CA VAL A 11 -5.79 -8.52 -8.64
C VAL A 11 -5.13 -7.14 -8.68
N SER A 12 -3.81 -7.08 -8.86
CA SER A 12 -3.07 -5.82 -8.99
C SER A 12 -3.45 -5.09 -10.28
N VAL A 13 -3.56 -5.79 -11.40
CA VAL A 13 -4.00 -5.23 -12.68
C VAL A 13 -5.44 -4.75 -12.60
N LEU A 14 -6.34 -5.51 -11.98
CA LEU A 14 -7.73 -5.11 -11.77
C LEU A 14 -7.84 -3.89 -10.84
N GLY A 15 -7.10 -3.88 -9.73
CA GLY A 15 -7.04 -2.74 -8.82
C GLY A 15 -6.50 -1.48 -9.50
N PHE A 16 -5.46 -1.64 -10.33
CA PHE A 16 -4.92 -0.57 -11.16
C PHE A 16 -5.97 -0.06 -12.16
N GLN A 17 -6.71 -0.93 -12.85
CA GLN A 17 -7.77 -0.55 -13.79
C GLN A 17 -8.91 0.23 -13.12
N ILE A 18 -9.33 -0.16 -11.90
CA ILE A 18 -10.34 0.56 -11.12
C ILE A 18 -9.91 2.02 -10.86
N VAL A 19 -8.62 2.24 -10.61
CA VAL A 19 -8.08 3.58 -10.38
C VAL A 19 -7.83 4.31 -11.71
N CYS A 20 -7.48 3.60 -12.79
CA CYS A 20 -7.14 4.18 -14.09
C CYS A 20 -8.33 4.70 -14.90
N ALA A 21 -9.57 4.45 -14.48
CA ALA A 21 -10.76 4.98 -15.14
C ALA A 21 -10.94 6.51 -14.98
N GLN A 22 -10.10 7.17 -14.16
CA GLN A 22 -10.14 8.60 -13.87
C GLN A 22 -8.75 9.22 -14.02
N GLN A 23 -8.65 10.57 -14.02
CA GLN A 23 -7.40 11.31 -14.18
C GLN A 23 -6.33 10.84 -13.17
N ILE A 24 -5.24 10.26 -13.68
CA ILE A 24 -4.28 9.47 -12.90
C ILE A 24 -3.07 10.33 -12.52
N SER A 25 -2.72 10.35 -11.24
CA SER A 25 -1.36 10.69 -10.80
C SER A 25 -0.60 9.41 -10.48
N THR A 26 0.46 9.11 -11.23
CA THR A 26 1.38 8.02 -10.91
C THR A 26 2.64 8.54 -10.20
N GLY A 27 3.35 7.65 -9.52
CA GLY A 27 4.63 7.99 -8.90
C GLY A 27 5.36 6.78 -8.33
N LEU A 28 6.68 6.79 -8.43
CA LEU A 28 7.55 5.87 -7.73
C LEU A 28 8.00 6.52 -6.42
N HIS A 29 7.92 5.78 -5.33
CA HIS A 29 8.29 6.25 -4.01
C HIS A 29 9.33 5.33 -3.38
N VAL A 30 10.32 5.90 -2.70
CA VAL A 30 11.11 5.16 -1.72
C VAL A 30 10.37 5.22 -0.39
N VAL A 31 10.15 4.06 0.22
CA VAL A 31 9.43 3.90 1.49
C VAL A 31 10.39 3.38 2.54
N LEU A 32 10.45 4.08 3.67
CA LEU A 32 11.17 3.68 4.87
C LEU A 32 10.13 3.43 5.96
N SER A 33 9.94 2.19 6.39
CA SER A 33 8.93 1.86 7.41
C SER A 33 9.31 0.64 8.23
N ALA A 34 8.67 0.43 9.38
CA ALA A 34 8.90 -0.74 10.20
C ALA A 34 8.59 -2.05 9.44
N GLN A 35 7.59 -2.02 8.55
CA GLN A 35 7.18 -3.18 7.76
C GLN A 35 8.08 -3.46 6.56
N HIS A 36 8.65 -2.42 5.94
CA HIS A 36 9.43 -2.55 4.71
C HIS A 36 10.96 -2.45 4.94
N PHE A 37 11.39 -1.86 6.06
CA PHE A 37 12.72 -1.32 6.35
C PHE A 37 13.16 -0.28 5.29
N VAL A 38 13.43 -0.74 4.07
CA VAL A 38 13.59 0.05 2.86
C VAL A 38 12.84 -0.65 1.74
N GLY A 39 11.98 0.07 1.03
CA GLY A 39 11.19 -0.46 -0.07
C GLY A 39 10.96 0.53 -1.20
N LEU A 40 10.51 0.00 -2.33
CA LEU A 40 10.06 0.78 -3.49
C LEU A 40 8.56 0.60 -3.64
N GLU A 41 7.82 1.69 -3.72
CA GLU A 41 6.36 1.69 -3.85
C GLU A 41 5.92 2.43 -5.11
N LEU A 42 5.28 1.69 -6.01
CA LEU A 42 4.57 2.24 -7.15
C LEU A 42 3.17 2.65 -6.69
N ARG A 43 2.76 3.89 -7.01
CA ARG A 43 1.42 4.41 -6.73
C ARG A 43 0.74 4.84 -8.00
N ALA A 44 -0.55 4.57 -8.08
CA ALA A 44 -1.47 5.22 -9.02
C ALA A 44 -2.64 5.74 -8.20
N ALA A 45 -2.94 7.03 -8.31
CA ALA A 45 -4.00 7.68 -7.56
C ALA A 45 -5.04 8.30 -8.50
N ALA A 46 -6.30 8.14 -8.13
CA ALA A 46 -7.47 8.82 -8.65
C ALA A 46 -8.26 9.43 -7.48
N SER A 47 -9.25 10.26 -7.77
CA SER A 47 -9.98 11.02 -6.74
C SER A 47 -10.52 10.09 -5.63
N GLY A 48 -9.89 10.14 -4.45
CA GLY A 48 -10.26 9.37 -3.27
C GLY A 48 -9.81 7.89 -3.22
N ALA A 49 -9.11 7.39 -4.25
CA ALA A 49 -8.60 6.02 -4.27
C ALA A 49 -7.17 5.96 -4.82
N GLU A 50 -6.30 5.21 -4.13
CA GLU A 50 -4.91 5.01 -4.53
C GLU A 50 -4.59 3.52 -4.57
N PHE A 51 -4.20 3.02 -5.72
CA PHE A 51 -3.56 1.72 -5.85
C PHE A 51 -2.08 1.85 -5.50
N PHE A 52 -1.56 0.87 -4.77
CA PHE A 52 -0.14 0.78 -4.49
C PHE A 52 0.38 -0.64 -4.60
N MET A 53 1.65 -0.73 -4.96
CA MET A 53 2.43 -1.95 -4.96
C MET A 53 3.82 -1.62 -4.44
N ALA A 54 4.13 -2.13 -3.26
CA ALA A 54 5.40 -1.97 -2.58
C ALA A 54 6.18 -3.29 -2.57
N ALA A 55 7.49 -3.21 -2.79
CA ALA A 55 8.41 -4.30 -2.52
C ALA A 55 9.39 -3.86 -1.44
N GLY A 56 9.53 -4.67 -0.38
CA GLY A 56 10.47 -4.43 0.71
C GLY A 56 11.08 -5.75 1.19
N LEU A 57 11.80 -5.72 2.31
CA LEU A 57 12.55 -6.90 2.80
C LEU A 57 11.67 -8.11 3.11
N ASN A 58 10.42 -7.89 3.54
CA ASN A 58 9.52 -8.96 3.94
C ASN A 58 8.68 -9.54 2.80
N GLY A 59 8.74 -8.93 1.60
CA GLY A 59 7.99 -9.39 0.44
C GLY A 59 7.37 -8.26 -0.37
N VAL A 60 6.35 -8.63 -1.15
CA VAL A 60 5.58 -7.71 -2.00
C VAL A 60 4.22 -7.47 -1.36
N PHE A 61 3.88 -6.20 -1.21
CA PHE A 61 2.66 -5.72 -0.58
C PHE A 61 1.88 -4.91 -1.60
N THR A 62 0.61 -5.22 -1.82
CA THR A 62 -0.22 -4.48 -2.78
C THR A 62 -1.62 -4.30 -2.25
N GLY A 63 -2.25 -3.18 -2.58
CA GLY A 63 -3.59 -2.91 -2.11
C GLY A 63 -4.16 -1.63 -2.69
N LEU A 64 -5.30 -1.25 -2.11
CA LEU A 64 -5.97 0.00 -2.38
C LEU A 64 -5.98 0.82 -1.10
N ARG A 65 -5.83 2.13 -1.19
CA ARG A 65 -6.03 3.09 -0.10
C ARG A 65 -7.21 3.96 -0.50
N PHE A 66 -8.29 3.89 0.27
CA PHE A 66 -9.47 4.73 0.08
C PHE A 66 -9.44 5.86 1.09
N SER A 67 -9.54 7.10 0.62
CA SER A 67 -9.47 8.30 1.45
C SER A 67 -10.45 9.34 0.92
N SER A 68 -10.90 10.27 1.75
CA SER A 68 -11.68 11.42 1.31
C SER A 68 -10.88 12.71 1.56
N PRO A 69 -11.01 13.74 0.70
CA PRO A 69 -10.47 15.06 1.01
C PRO A 69 -10.93 15.61 2.37
N GLN A 70 -12.12 15.18 2.83
CA GLN A 70 -12.70 15.59 4.12
C GLN A 70 -12.05 14.89 5.32
N THR A 71 -11.34 13.77 5.10
CA THR A 71 -10.79 12.94 6.19
C THR A 71 -9.37 13.32 6.57
N ALA A 72 -8.85 14.45 6.07
CA ALA A 72 -7.56 15.04 6.43
C ALA A 72 -6.39 14.04 6.44
N GLY A 73 -6.36 13.14 5.44
CA GLY A 73 -5.30 12.15 5.27
C GLY A 73 -5.59 10.78 5.88
N LEU A 74 -6.73 10.57 6.56
CA LEU A 74 -7.16 9.24 6.97
C LEU A 74 -7.59 8.40 5.77
N TYR A 75 -7.24 7.11 5.81
CA TYR A 75 -7.59 6.14 4.80
C TYR A 75 -7.85 4.76 5.39
N ILE A 76 -8.58 3.94 4.64
CA ILE A 76 -8.68 2.50 4.85
C ILE A 76 -7.99 1.77 3.71
N SER A 77 -7.42 0.61 3.99
CA SER A 77 -6.61 -0.10 3.01
C SER A 77 -6.72 -1.62 3.13
N PRO A 78 -7.57 -2.27 2.30
CA PRO A 78 -7.44 -3.70 2.07
C PRO A 78 -6.16 -3.98 1.27
N TYR A 79 -5.46 -5.04 1.64
CA TYR A 79 -4.18 -5.39 1.02
C TYR A 79 -3.94 -6.90 0.93
N LEU A 80 -3.02 -7.25 0.03
CA LEU A 80 -2.41 -8.56 -0.10
C LEU A 80 -0.91 -8.43 0.17
N LEU A 81 -0.38 -9.34 0.98
CA LEU A 81 1.04 -9.53 1.23
C LEU A 81 1.46 -10.88 0.66
N ILE A 82 2.45 -10.87 -0.23
CA ILE A 82 3.20 -12.06 -0.63
C ILE A 82 4.56 -12.00 0.08
N GLU A 83 4.74 -12.86 1.07
CA GLU A 83 6.03 -13.06 1.71
C GLU A 83 6.97 -13.83 0.76
N TYR A 84 8.29 -13.60 0.86
CA TYR A 84 9.27 -14.31 0.01
C TYR A 84 9.32 -15.83 0.26
N ASN A 85 8.87 -16.27 1.45
CA ASN A 85 8.62 -17.68 1.77
C ASN A 85 7.37 -18.26 1.06
N GLN A 86 6.74 -17.51 0.14
CA GLN A 86 5.57 -17.87 -0.65
C GLN A 86 4.25 -17.96 0.12
N ARG A 87 4.18 -17.36 1.31
CA ARG A 87 2.93 -17.17 2.03
C ARG A 87 2.16 -15.98 1.45
N LEU A 88 0.91 -16.25 1.07
CA LEU A 88 -0.02 -15.21 0.65
C LEU A 88 -0.94 -14.91 1.82
N SER A 89 -1.00 -13.65 2.22
CA SER A 89 -1.81 -13.17 3.33
C SER A 89 -2.70 -12.02 2.86
N PHE A 90 -3.94 -12.00 3.32
CA PHE A 90 -4.84 -10.86 3.16
C PHE A 90 -4.91 -10.09 4.47
N GLY A 91 -5.10 -8.78 4.38
CA GLY A 91 -5.23 -7.92 5.55
C GLY A 91 -5.96 -6.63 5.25
N PHE A 92 -6.13 -5.86 6.32
CA PHE A 92 -6.80 -4.58 6.30
C PHE A 92 -6.09 -3.62 7.24
N LEU A 93 -5.88 -2.39 6.78
CA LEU A 93 -5.26 -1.31 7.55
C LEU A 93 -6.21 -0.12 7.60
N VAL A 94 -6.14 0.60 8.71
CA VAL A 94 -6.59 1.99 8.82
C VAL A 94 -5.35 2.82 9.05
N GLY A 95 -5.20 3.89 8.29
CA GLY A 95 -4.01 4.71 8.40
C GLY A 95 -4.31 6.18 8.24
N TRP A 96 -3.28 6.96 8.52
CA TRP A 96 -3.23 8.39 8.34
C TRP A 96 -1.93 8.73 7.63
N ARG A 97 -1.97 9.69 6.71
CA ARG A 97 -0.77 10.23 6.06
C ARG A 97 -0.85 11.74 5.92
N THR A 98 0.31 12.39 5.93
CA THR A 98 0.43 13.82 5.70
C THR A 98 1.65 14.14 4.84
N LYS A 99 1.56 15.22 4.06
CA LYS A 99 2.68 15.76 3.28
C LYS A 99 3.50 16.71 4.15
N LEU A 100 4.83 16.56 4.11
CA LEU A 100 5.71 17.52 4.76
C LEU A 100 5.89 18.74 3.86
N LYS A 101 5.63 19.94 4.39
CA LYS A 101 5.73 21.19 3.63
C LYS A 101 7.18 21.58 3.30
N GLU A 102 8.12 21.18 4.16
CA GLU A 102 9.54 21.58 4.04
C GLU A 102 10.36 20.64 3.14
N LEU A 103 9.90 19.41 2.91
CA LEU A 103 10.51 18.48 1.94
C LEU A 103 9.51 18.12 0.85
N ALA A 104 9.68 18.72 -0.33
CA ALA A 104 8.85 18.43 -1.48
C ALA A 104 8.84 16.92 -1.81
N GLY A 105 7.65 16.40 -2.12
CA GLY A 105 7.46 14.99 -2.46
C GLY A 105 7.52 14.03 -1.27
N THR A 106 7.61 14.53 -0.03
CA THR A 106 7.69 13.71 1.16
C THR A 106 6.35 13.56 1.88
N GLU A 107 6.07 12.33 2.33
CA GLU A 107 4.91 11.98 3.14
C GLU A 107 5.34 11.20 4.39
N LEU A 108 4.72 11.52 5.52
CA LEU A 108 4.74 10.68 6.72
C LEU A 108 3.45 9.88 6.77
N PHE A 109 3.53 8.65 7.26
CA PHE A 109 2.36 7.83 7.48
C PHE A 109 2.45 7.02 8.77
N LEU A 110 1.28 6.79 9.34
CA LEU A 110 1.04 5.86 10.44
C LEU A 110 -0.15 5.00 10.05
N GLN A 111 -0.03 3.69 10.16
CA GLN A 111 -1.10 2.77 9.85
C GLN A 111 -1.13 1.62 10.86
N GLY A 112 -2.33 1.15 11.15
CA GLY A 112 -2.56 0.03 12.05
C GLY A 112 -3.72 -0.82 11.57
N GLY A 113 -3.72 -2.11 11.90
CA GLY A 113 -4.80 -3.00 11.52
C GLY A 113 -4.46 -4.46 11.73
N VAL A 114 -4.91 -5.29 10.80
CA VAL A 114 -4.85 -6.74 10.89
C VAL A 114 -4.26 -7.34 9.62
N GLY A 115 -3.36 -8.31 9.79
CA GLY A 115 -2.81 -9.12 8.70
C GLY A 115 -3.05 -10.60 8.92
N GLY A 116 -2.88 -11.40 7.88
CA GLY A 116 -3.02 -12.87 7.97
C GLY A 116 -4.46 -13.32 8.23
N LEU A 117 -5.46 -12.58 7.76
CA LEU A 117 -6.89 -12.80 8.03
C LEU A 117 -7.39 -14.20 7.64
N ALA A 118 -6.79 -14.81 6.62
CA ALA A 118 -7.21 -16.12 6.14
C ALA A 118 -6.67 -17.30 6.97
N ASP A 119 -5.79 -17.05 7.94
CA ASP A 119 -5.00 -18.11 8.58
C ASP A 119 -4.90 -17.87 10.10
N LYS A 120 -4.01 -16.97 10.53
CA LYS A 120 -3.91 -16.51 11.93
C LYS A 120 -3.82 -14.99 11.95
N PRO A 121 -4.93 -14.28 12.27
CA PRO A 121 -4.93 -12.83 12.36
C PRO A 121 -3.87 -12.33 13.32
N LYS A 122 -3.12 -11.31 12.92
CA LYS A 122 -2.13 -10.62 13.74
C LYS A 122 -2.34 -9.12 13.63
N GLY A 123 -2.17 -8.44 14.76
CA GLY A 123 -2.08 -6.98 14.77
C GLY A 123 -0.88 -6.52 13.96
N VAL A 124 -1.06 -5.47 13.16
CA VAL A 124 -0.02 -4.82 12.38
C VAL A 124 -0.04 -3.35 12.75
N VAL A 125 1.14 -2.80 13.02
CA VAL A 125 1.36 -1.36 13.16
C VAL A 125 2.56 -1.03 12.30
N ASP A 126 2.45 -0.01 11.48
CA ASP A 126 3.54 0.48 10.65
C ASP A 126 3.58 2.00 10.70
N ILE A 127 4.79 2.53 10.85
CA ILE A 127 5.08 3.95 10.83
C ILE A 127 6.22 4.14 9.84
N GLY A 128 6.12 5.19 9.04
CA GLY A 128 7.12 5.39 8.03
C GLY A 128 7.04 6.71 7.30
N PHE A 129 7.93 6.77 6.33
CA PHE A 129 8.20 7.89 5.46
C PHE A 129 8.16 7.38 4.02
N ALA A 130 7.58 8.16 3.12
CA ALA A 130 7.57 7.91 1.70
C ALA A 130 8.06 9.15 0.95
N TRP A 131 9.01 8.99 0.04
CA TRP A 131 9.52 10.07 -0.79
C TRP A 131 9.32 9.77 -2.26
N LYS A 132 8.63 10.69 -2.95
CA LYS A 132 8.32 10.63 -4.38
C LYS A 132 9.49 11.17 -5.20
N PHE A 133 9.91 10.39 -6.21
CA PHE A 133 10.82 10.82 -7.29
C PHE A 133 10.06 11.51 -8.42
#